data_AF-A0A839HEW4-F1
#
_entry.id   AF-A0A839HEW4-F1
#
_cell.length_a   1.000
_cell.length_b   1.000
_cell.length_c   1.000
_cell.angle_alpha   90.00
_cell.angle_beta   90.00
_cell.angle_gamma   90.00
#
_symmetry.space_group_name_H-M   'P 1'
#
loop_
_entity.id
_entity.type
_entity.pdbx_description
1 polymer ?
#
loop_
_entity_poly.entity_id
_entity_poly.type
_entity_poly.pdbx_seq_one_letter_code
_entity_poly.pdbx_strand_id
1 'polypeptide(L)'
;MENIALDFTAIAAAAGFTPGADGRLNLPATQETADALAVAAIALLPTWQVGDAPISATLTGAGPVWGHLCIAHALHGRVAKLTYAAPNCPAIVVFAHGA
;
A
#
# COMPACT_ATOMS: atom_id res chain seq x y z
N MET A 1 8.59 3.67 -16.74
CA MET A 1 8.32 2.88 -15.53
C MET A 1 6.85 3.04 -15.21
N GLU A 2 6.10 1.96 -15.26
CA GLU A 2 4.69 1.95 -14.91
C GLU A 2 4.50 2.38 -13.45
N ASN A 3 3.43 3.12 -13.14
CA ASN A 3 3.10 3.55 -11.79
C ASN A 3 1.72 3.03 -11.38
N ILE A 4 1.70 2.12 -10.41
CA ILE A 4 0.47 1.50 -9.88
C ILE A 4 -0.12 2.39 -8.79
N ALA A 5 -1.39 2.74 -8.91
CA ALA A 5 -2.12 3.44 -7.85
C ALA A 5 -2.71 2.41 -6.88
N LEU A 6 -2.41 2.57 -5.58
CA LEU A 6 -2.89 1.73 -4.51
C LEU A 6 -3.69 2.58 -3.52
N ASP A 7 -4.97 2.30 -3.37
CA ASP A 7 -5.84 2.94 -2.38
C ASP A 7 -5.92 2.09 -1.10
N PHE A 8 -5.77 2.74 0.06
CA PHE A 8 -5.77 2.07 1.36
C PHE A 8 -7.07 1.32 1.63
N THR A 9 -8.22 1.87 1.22
CA THR A 9 -9.53 1.23 1.42
C THR A 9 -9.66 -0.02 0.56
N ALA A 10 -9.17 0.02 -0.68
CA ALA A 10 -9.13 -1.15 -1.55
C ALA A 10 -8.20 -2.25 -0.99
N ILE A 11 -7.04 -1.89 -0.44
CA ILE A 11 -6.14 -2.83 0.23
C ILE A 11 -6.84 -3.44 1.46
N ALA A 12 -7.45 -2.62 2.31
CA ALA A 12 -8.15 -3.09 3.49
C ALA A 12 -9.30 -4.05 3.13
N ALA A 13 -10.08 -3.73 2.09
CA ALA A 13 -11.12 -4.61 1.55
C ALA A 13 -10.55 -5.94 1.04
N ALA A 14 -9.45 -5.91 0.30
CA ALA A 14 -8.76 -7.12 -0.17
C ALA A 14 -8.17 -7.96 0.99
N ALA A 15 -7.84 -7.32 2.11
CA ALA A 15 -7.44 -7.97 3.36
C ALA A 15 -8.63 -8.48 4.20
N GLY A 16 -9.87 -8.29 3.74
CA GLY A 16 -11.08 -8.75 4.42
C GLY A 16 -11.67 -7.74 5.43
N PHE A 17 -11.20 -6.50 5.44
CA PHE A 17 -11.71 -5.44 6.32
C PHE A 17 -12.65 -4.51 5.57
N THR A 18 -13.82 -4.26 6.13
CA THR A 18 -14.80 -3.30 5.62
C THR A 18 -15.03 -2.18 6.63
N PRO A 19 -15.45 -0.98 6.17
CA PRO A 19 -15.85 0.08 7.09
C PRO A 19 -16.99 -0.37 8.02
N GLY A 20 -16.93 0.05 9.27
CA GLY A 20 -18.01 -0.17 10.23
C GLY A 20 -19.24 0.68 9.95
N ALA A 21 -20.26 0.56 10.81
CA ALA A 21 -21.48 1.36 10.71
C ALA A 21 -21.25 2.89 10.84
N ASP A 22 -20.12 3.28 11.44
CA ASP A 22 -19.64 4.67 11.52
C ASP A 22 -18.96 5.16 10.23
N GLY A 23 -18.87 4.31 9.20
CA GLY A 23 -18.19 4.58 7.95
C GLY A 23 -16.67 4.57 8.05
N ARG A 24 -16.09 4.13 9.18
CA ARG A 24 -14.63 4.14 9.40
C ARG A 24 -14.04 2.74 9.30
N LEU A 25 -12.81 2.66 8.80
CA LEU A 25 -11.99 1.45 8.86
C LEU A 25 -11.42 1.28 10.27
N ASN A 26 -12.14 0.54 11.12
CA ASN A 26 -11.78 0.26 12.50
C ASN A 26 -10.85 -0.96 12.59
N LEU A 27 -9.63 -0.81 12.07
CA LEU A 27 -8.65 -1.89 11.99
C LEU A 27 -8.05 -2.22 13.37
N PRO A 28 -8.04 -3.50 13.80
CA PRO A 28 -7.29 -3.93 14.98
C PRO A 28 -5.79 -3.65 14.81
N ALA A 29 -5.16 -3.03 15.80
CA ALA A 29 -3.72 -2.77 15.76
C ALA A 29 -2.92 -4.01 16.23
N THR A 30 -3.03 -5.11 15.47
CA THR A 30 -2.34 -6.39 15.75
C THR A 30 -1.40 -6.78 14.61
N GLN A 31 -0.48 -7.71 14.88
CA GLN A 31 0.45 -8.21 13.86
C GLN A 31 -0.31 -8.90 12.72
N GLU A 32 -1.35 -9.68 13.03
CA GLU A 32 -2.16 -10.38 12.04
C GLU A 32 -2.85 -9.39 11.09
N THR A 33 -3.28 -8.24 11.60
CA THR A 33 -3.87 -7.19 10.76
C THR A 33 -2.82 -6.54 9.85
N ALA A 34 -1.63 -6.28 10.39
CA ALA A 34 -0.52 -5.75 9.60
C ALA A 34 -0.10 -6.71 8.47
N ASP A 35 -0.01 -8.01 8.77
CA ASP A 35 0.34 -9.05 7.80
C ASP A 35 -0.74 -9.18 6.71
N ALA A 36 -2.02 -9.13 7.09
CA ALA A 36 -3.13 -9.18 6.13
C ALA A 36 -3.09 -8.00 5.16
N LEU A 37 -2.84 -6.77 5.65
CA LEU A 37 -2.68 -5.58 4.80
C LEU A 37 -1.46 -5.70 3.88
N ALA A 38 -0.34 -6.21 4.39
CA ALA A 38 0.88 -6.42 3.60
C ALA A 38 0.64 -7.41 2.45
N VAL A 39 0.05 -8.57 2.74
CA VAL A 39 -0.28 -9.59 1.74
C VAL A 39 -1.25 -9.04 0.70
N ALA A 40 -2.31 -8.36 1.13
CA ALA A 40 -3.29 -7.77 0.22
C ALA A 40 -2.67 -6.72 -0.71
N ALA A 41 -1.80 -5.84 -0.19
CA ALA A 41 -1.13 -4.83 -1.00
C ALA A 41 -0.24 -5.45 -2.08
N ILE A 42 0.49 -6.52 -1.75
CA ILE A 42 1.33 -7.25 -2.72
C ILE A 42 0.47 -7.95 -3.77
N ALA A 43 -0.66 -8.53 -3.38
CA ALA A 43 -1.57 -9.23 -4.28
C ALA A 43 -2.24 -8.30 -5.30
N LEU A 44 -2.32 -6.99 -5.02
CA LEU A 44 -2.83 -5.98 -5.94
C LEU A 44 -1.77 -5.50 -6.96
N LEU A 45 -0.51 -5.90 -6.81
CA LEU A 45 0.50 -5.64 -7.83
C LEU A 45 0.38 -6.63 -8.99
N PRO A 46 0.82 -6.25 -10.20
CA PRO A 46 0.98 -7.22 -11.28
C PRO A 46 1.93 -8.35 -10.86
N THR A 47 1.70 -9.55 -11.40
CA THR A 47 2.62 -10.67 -11.19
C THR A 47 3.97 -10.33 -11.81
N TRP A 48 5.03 -10.42 -11.01
CA TRP A 48 6.40 -10.22 -11.48
C TRP A 48 7.00 -11.52 -12.00
N GLN A 49 7.69 -11.43 -13.13
CA GLN A 49 8.51 -12.47 -13.72
C GLN A 49 9.95 -12.00 -13.90
N VAL A 50 10.89 -12.94 -13.93
CA VAL A 50 12.30 -12.63 -14.18
C VAL A 50 12.44 -11.97 -15.55
N GLY A 51 13.00 -10.76 -15.56
CA GLY A 51 13.18 -9.95 -16.77
C GLY A 51 12.15 -8.82 -16.93
N ASP A 52 11.08 -8.80 -16.11
CA ASP A 52 10.13 -7.70 -16.11
C ASP A 52 10.79 -6.38 -15.73
N ALA A 53 10.33 -5.30 -16.38
CA ALA A 53 10.75 -3.96 -16.03
C ALA A 53 10.30 -3.60 -14.60
N PRO A 54 11.09 -2.80 -13.86
CA PRO A 54 10.67 -2.32 -12.55
C PRO A 54 9.42 -1.44 -12.65
N ILE A 55 8.56 -1.57 -11.64
CA ILE A 55 7.36 -0.72 -11.47
C ILE A 55 7.53 0.23 -10.29
N SER A 56 6.77 1.32 -10.30
CA SER A 56 6.56 2.20 -9.15
C SER A 56 5.15 2.02 -8.60
N ALA A 57 4.93 2.43 -7.35
CA ALA A 57 3.61 2.51 -6.77
C ALA A 57 3.37 3.87 -6.10
N THR A 58 2.10 4.28 -6.07
CA THR A 58 1.61 5.42 -5.29
C THR A 58 0.56 4.93 -4.31
N LEU A 59 0.84 5.03 -3.01
CA LEU A 59 -0.10 4.72 -1.93
C LEU A 59 -0.88 5.98 -1.53
N THR A 60 -2.20 5.87 -1.48
CA THR A 60 -3.14 6.93 -1.13
C THR A 60 -4.30 6.36 -0.30
N GLY A 61 -5.23 7.22 0.09
CA GLY A 61 -6.46 6.83 0.78
C GLY A 61 -6.41 7.06 2.29
N ALA A 62 -7.59 7.02 2.91
CA ALA A 62 -7.72 7.18 4.35
C ALA A 62 -7.39 5.86 5.07
N GLY A 63 -6.54 5.94 6.09
CA GLY A 63 -6.15 4.80 6.90
C GLY A 63 -5.25 5.20 8.05
N PRO A 64 -5.07 4.35 9.07
CA PRO A 64 -4.14 4.65 10.15
C PRO A 64 -2.70 4.72 9.63
N VAL A 65 -1.89 5.57 10.27
CA VAL A 65 -0.47 5.76 9.91
C VAL A 65 0.31 4.44 9.99
N TRP A 66 0.10 3.65 11.04
CA TRP A 66 0.77 2.36 11.19
C TRP A 66 0.46 1.41 10.01
N GLY A 67 -0.78 1.39 9.50
CA GLY A 67 -1.16 0.56 8.37
C GLY A 67 -0.43 0.97 7.08
N HIS A 68 -0.29 2.28 6.86
CA HIS A 68 0.48 2.80 5.72
C HIS A 68 1.96 2.36 5.80
N LEU A 69 2.55 2.38 6.99
CA LEU A 69 3.93 1.96 7.20
C LEU A 69 4.13 0.46 6.97
N CYS A 70 3.17 -0.37 7.43
CA CYS A 70 3.19 -1.82 7.16
C CYS A 70 3.12 -2.12 5.66
N ILE A 71 2.21 -1.46 4.94
CA ILE A 71 2.09 -1.59 3.47
C ILE A 71 3.38 -1.11 2.79
N ALA A 72 3.92 0.04 3.19
CA ALA A 72 5.15 0.57 2.62
C ALA A 72 6.33 -0.39 2.78
N HIS A 73 6.48 -0.99 3.97
CA HIS A 73 7.52 -2.00 4.21
C HIS A 73 7.34 -3.24 3.32
N ALA A 74 6.10 -3.74 3.18
CA ALA A 74 5.80 -4.89 2.33
C ALA A 74 6.12 -4.64 0.84
N LEU A 75 5.89 -3.41 0.37
CA LEU A 75 6.15 -3.00 -1.01
C LEU A 75 7.63 -2.74 -1.31
N HIS A 76 8.48 -2.53 -0.30
CA HIS A 76 9.90 -2.21 -0.45
C HIS A 76 10.66 -3.21 -1.34
N GLY A 77 10.37 -4.51 -1.22
CA GLY A 77 10.96 -5.57 -2.06
C GLY A 77 10.20 -5.87 -3.35
N ARG A 78 9.16 -5.10 -3.69
CA ARG A 78 8.22 -5.40 -4.80
C ARG A 78 8.10 -4.28 -5.82
N VAL A 79 8.43 -3.05 -5.45
CA VAL A 79 8.43 -1.89 -6.36
C VAL A 79 9.77 -1.16 -6.27
N ALA A 80 10.19 -0.53 -7.36
CA ALA A 80 11.44 0.24 -7.38
C ALA A 80 11.31 1.60 -6.67
N LYS A 81 10.09 2.14 -6.58
CA LYS A 81 9.79 3.41 -5.91
C LYS A 81 8.38 3.39 -5.34
N LEU A 82 8.23 3.87 -4.11
CA LEU A 82 6.93 4.13 -3.49
C LEU A 82 6.77 5.62 -3.21
N THR A 83 5.63 6.15 -3.61
CA THR A 83 5.21 7.52 -3.31
C THR A 83 3.95 7.49 -2.44
N TYR A 84 3.87 8.33 -1.43
CA TYR A 84 2.64 8.61 -0.70
C TYR A 84 1.99 9.88 -1.26
N ALA A 85 0.67 9.86 -1.46
CA ALA A 85 -0.09 11.02 -1.90
C ALA A 85 -1.39 11.16 -1.10
N ALA A 86 -1.76 12.41 -0.76
CA ALA A 86 -3.02 12.74 -0.11
C ALA A 86 -3.47 14.15 -0.51
N PRO A 87 -4.77 14.51 -0.43
CA PRO A 87 -5.27 15.82 -0.88
C PRO A 87 -4.61 17.02 -0.20
N ASN A 88 -4.15 16.84 1.04
CA ASN A 88 -3.55 17.86 1.89
C ASN A 88 -2.02 17.79 1.93
N CYS A 89 -1.39 16.96 1.09
CA CYS A 89 0.04 16.72 1.10
C CYS A 89 0.57 16.63 -0.33
N PRO A 90 1.69 17.31 -0.68
CA PRO A 90 2.36 17.02 -1.95
C PRO A 90 2.75 15.54 -2.00
N ALA A 91 2.95 14.98 -3.20
CA ALA A 91 3.41 13.61 -3.35
C ALA A 91 4.81 13.46 -2.71
N ILE A 92 4.94 12.58 -1.72
CA ILE A 92 6.18 12.35 -0.96
C ILE A 92 6.77 11.00 -1.37
N VAL A 93 8.03 10.99 -1.77
CA VAL A 93 8.76 9.73 -2.00
C VAL A 93 9.04 9.09 -0.64
N VAL A 94 8.53 7.88 -0.42
CA VAL A 94 8.76 7.09 0.80
C VAL A 94 10.10 6.36 0.69
N PHE A 95 10.34 5.71 -0.45
CA PHE A 95 11.63 5.12 -0.81
C PHE A 95 11.80 5.06 -2.33
N ALA A 96 13.05 4.95 -2.79
CA ALA A 96 13.41 4.71 -4.18
C ALA A 96 14.73 3.90 -4.25
N HIS A 97 14.76 2.86 -5.08
CA HIS A 97 15.91 1.96 -5.29
C HIS A 97 16.70 2.27 -6.57
N GLY A 98 16.54 3.47 -7.12
CA GLY A 98 17.31 3.98 -8.25
C GLY A 98 18.01 5.28 -7.90
N ALA A 99 19.02 5.64 -8.68
CA ALA A 99 19.63 6.98 -8.67
C ALA A 99 18.74 7.98 -9.42
#